data_AF-A0A7C2F9D8-F1
#
_entry.id   AF-A0A7C2F9D8-F1
#
_cell.length_a   1.000
_cell.length_b   1.000
_cell.length_c   1.000
_cell.angle_alpha   90.00
_cell.angle_beta   90.00
_cell.angle_gamma   90.00
#
_symmetry.space_group_name_H-M   'P 1'
#
loop_
_entity.id
_entity.type
_entity.pdbx_description
1 polymer ?
#
loop_
_entity_poly.entity_id
_entity_poly.type
_entity_poly.pdbx_seq_one_letter_code
_entity_poly.pdbx_strand_id
1 'polypeptide(L)'
;MGHFRFLTAGESHGKGLTMVIEGLPAGLPLSEADIAPDLARRQGGYGRGGRMKIEKDRAEITAGVRHGRTLGSPVALWIENRDWVNWTEKMAVEPVETEIERVTRLRPG
;
A
#
# COMPACT_ATOMS: atom_id res chain seq x y z
N MET A 1 -3.51 27.48 1.76
CA MET A 1 -3.88 26.08 1.44
C MET A 1 -2.71 25.49 0.68
N GLY A 2 -2.12 24.40 1.14
CA GLY A 2 -0.96 23.78 0.48
C GLY A 2 -1.35 23.15 -0.86
N HIS A 3 -0.39 23.01 -1.78
CA HIS A 3 -0.58 22.28 -3.03
C HIS A 3 -0.92 20.81 -2.74
N PHE A 4 -1.91 20.25 -3.44
CA PHE A 4 -2.24 18.83 -3.31
C PHE A 4 -1.08 17.97 -3.81
N ARG A 5 -0.56 17.08 -2.97
CA ARG A 5 0.50 16.14 -3.35
C ARG A 5 0.36 14.83 -2.58
N PHE A 6 0.97 13.78 -3.11
CA PHE A 6 1.05 12.51 -2.41
C PHE A 6 2.37 11.81 -2.70
N LEU A 7 2.77 10.94 -1.77
CA LEU A 7 3.91 10.06 -1.88
C LEU A 7 3.45 8.63 -1.62
N THR A 8 4.06 7.67 -2.31
CA THR A 8 3.86 6.25 -2.04
C THR A 8 5.19 5.60 -1.70
N ALA A 9 5.17 4.61 -0.82
CA ALA A 9 6.32 3.82 -0.43
C ALA A 9 5.93 2.34 -0.28
N GLY A 10 6.90 1.46 -0.42
CA GLY A 10 6.75 0.01 -0.22
C GLY A 10 7.07 -0.81 -1.47
N GLU A 11 7.56 -2.00 -1.21
CA GLU A 11 7.99 -2.96 -2.22
C GLU A 11 6.87 -3.97 -2.50
N SER A 12 6.89 -4.53 -3.71
CA SER A 12 5.90 -5.54 -4.11
C SER A 12 5.81 -6.72 -3.15
N HIS A 13 6.90 -7.13 -2.50
CA HIS A 13 6.90 -8.24 -1.54
C HIS A 13 7.39 -7.79 -0.15
N GLY A 14 7.39 -6.49 0.14
CA GLY A 14 7.67 -5.97 1.48
C GLY A 14 6.49 -6.19 2.43
N LYS A 15 6.57 -5.67 3.65
CA LYS A 15 5.51 -5.80 4.67
C LYS A 15 4.16 -5.20 4.25
N GLY A 16 4.20 -4.17 3.41
CA GLY A 16 3.02 -3.46 2.94
C GLY A 16 3.40 -2.17 2.23
N LEU A 17 2.38 -1.40 1.87
CA LEU A 17 2.48 -0.16 1.13
C LEU A 17 2.00 0.99 2.01
N THR A 18 2.72 2.11 1.95
CA THR A 18 2.34 3.36 2.61
C THR A 18 2.00 4.40 1.57
N MET A 19 0.97 5.20 1.83
CA MET A 19 0.71 6.45 1.10
C MET A 19 0.58 7.60 2.08
N VAL A 20 1.18 8.75 1.75
CA VAL A 20 1.02 10.00 2.49
C VAL A 20 0.44 11.03 1.53
N ILE A 21 -0.68 11.65 1.90
CA ILE A 21 -1.40 12.65 1.12
C ILE A 21 -1.39 13.97 1.88
N GLU A 22 -0.98 15.04 1.21
CA GLU A 22 -0.91 16.39 1.77
C GLU A 22 -1.75 17.39 0.95
N GLY A 23 -2.20 18.45 1.61
CA GLY A 23 -2.98 19.51 0.97
C GLY A 23 -4.48 19.25 0.91
N LEU A 24 -4.99 18.22 1.60
CA LEU A 24 -6.42 18.01 1.75
C LEU A 24 -7.04 19.12 2.65
N PRO A 25 -8.22 19.66 2.31
CA PRO A 25 -8.94 20.55 3.22
C PRO A 25 -9.38 19.81 4.48
N ALA A 26 -9.47 20.49 5.61
CA ALA A 26 -10.12 19.95 6.79
C ALA A 26 -11.64 19.81 6.57
N GLY A 27 -12.25 18.79 7.17
CA GLY A 27 -13.70 18.57 7.17
C GLY A 27 -14.23 17.71 6.02
N LEU A 28 -13.40 17.32 5.04
CA LEU A 28 -13.79 16.39 3.97
C LEU A 28 -14.16 15.02 4.57
N PRO A 29 -15.35 14.46 4.28
CA PRO A 29 -15.70 13.10 4.67
C PRO A 29 -14.74 12.08 4.06
N LEU A 30 -14.21 11.19 4.88
CA LEU A 30 -13.32 10.12 4.43
C LEU A 30 -13.32 8.96 5.44
N SER A 31 -13.46 7.76 4.93
CA SER A 31 -13.37 6.49 5.65
C SER A 31 -12.71 5.42 4.80
N GLU A 32 -12.28 4.32 5.44
CA GLU A 32 -11.71 3.17 4.73
C GLU A 32 -12.72 2.50 3.78
N ALA A 33 -14.01 2.62 4.09
CA ALA A 33 -15.10 2.11 3.24
C ALA A 33 -15.21 2.86 1.91
N ASP A 34 -14.76 4.11 1.85
CA ASP A 34 -14.72 4.89 0.60
C ASP A 34 -13.61 4.39 -0.33
N ILE A 35 -12.55 3.77 0.22
CA ILE A 35 -11.36 3.30 -0.51
C ILE A 35 -11.53 1.84 -0.96
N ALA A 36 -12.20 1.02 -0.16
CA ALA A 36 -12.32 -0.43 -0.38
C ALA A 36 -12.87 -0.84 -1.76
N PRO A 37 -13.91 -0.17 -2.34
CA PRO A 37 -14.43 -0.53 -3.66
C PRO A 37 -13.38 -0.39 -4.76
N ASP A 38 -12.54 0.63 -4.70
CA ASP A 38 -11.50 0.87 -5.70
C ASP A 38 -10.35 -0.13 -5.60
N LEU A 39 -10.00 -0.55 -4.39
CA LEU A 39 -9.06 -1.66 -4.18
C LEU A 39 -9.63 -2.99 -4.71
N ALA A 40 -10.90 -3.28 -4.46
CA ALA A 40 -11.54 -4.48 -4.98
C ALA A 40 -11.60 -4.47 -6.53
N ARG A 41 -11.92 -3.32 -7.13
CA ARG A 41 -11.89 -3.13 -8.60
C ARG A 41 -10.50 -3.37 -9.17
N ARG A 42 -9.44 -2.93 -8.48
CA ARG A 42 -8.04 -3.14 -8.86
C ARG A 42 -7.65 -4.62 -8.90
N GLN A 43 -8.13 -5.40 -7.92
CA GLN A 43 -7.82 -6.82 -7.80
C GLN A 43 -8.59 -7.69 -8.81
N GLY A 44 -9.76 -7.22 -9.27
CA GLY A 44 -10.61 -7.92 -10.22
C GLY A 44 -10.16 -7.83 -11.70
N GLY A 45 -10.90 -8.54 -12.56
CA GLY A 45 -10.73 -8.55 -14.01
C GLY A 45 -10.21 -9.88 -14.56
N TYR A 46 -10.72 -10.28 -15.74
CA TYR A 46 -10.26 -11.49 -16.44
C TYR A 46 -8.77 -11.36 -16.80
N GLY A 47 -8.00 -12.44 -16.61
CA GLY A 47 -6.56 -12.46 -16.88
C GLY A 47 -5.67 -11.97 -15.74
N ARG A 48 -6.22 -11.54 -14.59
CA ARG A 48 -5.41 -11.22 -13.40
C ARG A 48 -4.72 -12.47 -12.83
N GLY A 49 -3.44 -12.31 -12.48
CA GLY A 49 -2.56 -13.39 -12.03
C GLY A 49 -2.88 -13.94 -10.63
N GLY A 50 -2.18 -15.01 -10.26
CA GLY A 50 -2.42 -15.76 -9.01
C GLY A 50 -2.34 -14.92 -7.73
N ARG A 51 -1.48 -13.89 -7.69
CA ARG A 51 -1.34 -13.03 -6.52
C ARG A 51 -2.63 -12.32 -6.11
N MET A 52 -3.46 -11.90 -7.08
CA MET A 52 -4.74 -11.25 -6.78
C MET A 52 -5.78 -12.21 -6.18
N LYS A 53 -5.51 -13.53 -6.19
CA LYS A 53 -6.31 -14.52 -5.45
C LYS A 53 -5.90 -14.65 -3.98
N ILE A 54 -4.67 -14.25 -3.65
CA ILE A 54 -4.08 -14.35 -2.31
C ILE A 54 -4.32 -13.05 -1.55
N GLU A 55 -4.00 -11.92 -2.17
CA GLU A 55 -4.14 -10.60 -1.57
C GLU A 55 -5.63 -10.26 -1.36
N LYS A 56 -5.94 -9.63 -0.23
CA LYS A 56 -7.22 -8.95 -0.01
C LYS A 56 -6.90 -7.57 0.52
N ASP A 57 -6.65 -6.66 -0.43
CA ASP A 57 -6.17 -5.32 -0.14
C ASP A 57 -7.19 -4.59 0.75
N ARG A 58 -6.71 -4.04 1.85
CA ARG A 58 -7.46 -3.14 2.73
C ARG A 58 -6.57 -1.96 3.06
N ALA A 59 -7.04 -0.76 2.80
CA ALA A 59 -6.39 0.45 3.27
C ALA A 59 -6.80 0.71 4.72
N GLU A 60 -5.81 0.86 5.60
CA GLU A 60 -5.95 1.35 6.96
C GLU A 60 -5.58 2.83 6.99
N ILE A 61 -6.45 3.67 7.52
CA ILE A 61 -6.15 5.09 7.72
C ILE A 61 -5.45 5.27 9.07
N THR A 62 -4.16 5.59 9.04
CA THR A 62 -3.33 5.67 10.26
C THR A 62 -3.13 7.10 10.76
N ALA A 63 -3.40 8.12 9.94
CA ALA A 63 -3.30 9.53 10.33
C ALA A 63 -4.21 10.46 9.52
N GLY A 64 -4.44 11.67 10.03
CA GLY A 64 -5.05 12.78 9.30
C GLY A 64 -6.58 12.75 9.15
N VAL A 65 -7.23 11.70 9.63
CA VAL A 65 -8.69 11.57 9.67
C VAL A 65 -9.12 11.29 11.11
N ARG A 66 -10.18 11.96 11.55
CA ARG A 66 -10.81 11.74 12.85
C ARG A 66 -12.32 11.84 12.71
N HIS A 67 -13.05 10.88 13.30
CA HIS A 67 -14.51 10.81 13.23
C HIS A 67 -15.05 10.90 11.78
N GLY A 68 -14.38 10.21 10.83
CA GLY A 68 -14.79 10.17 9.43
C GLY A 68 -14.55 11.47 8.65
N ARG A 69 -13.73 12.39 9.18
CA ARG A 69 -13.39 13.65 8.51
C ARG A 69 -11.90 13.93 8.55
N THR A 70 -11.38 14.47 7.45
CA THR A 70 -9.99 14.94 7.37
C THR A 70 -9.73 16.12 8.30
N LEU A 71 -8.51 16.21 8.81
CA LEU A 71 -8.09 17.26 9.75
C LEU A 71 -7.35 18.43 9.07
N GLY A 72 -7.05 18.32 7.78
CA GLY A 72 -6.18 19.26 7.06
C GLY A 72 -4.68 19.01 7.25
N SER A 73 -4.31 18.19 8.25
CA SER A 73 -2.99 17.58 8.36
C SER A 73 -2.79 16.49 7.30
N PRO A 74 -1.55 16.02 7.06
CA PRO A 74 -1.31 14.89 6.16
C PRO A 74 -2.15 13.66 6.55
N VAL A 75 -2.71 12.99 5.54
CA VAL A 75 -3.42 11.70 5.69
C VAL A 75 -2.45 10.59 5.34
N ALA A 76 -2.33 9.60 6.23
CA ALA A 76 -1.50 8.42 5.99
C ALA A 76 -2.37 7.17 5.83
N LEU A 77 -2.04 6.35 4.84
CA LEU A 77 -2.67 5.07 4.54
C LEU A 77 -1.63 3.95 4.62
N TRP A 78 -2.03 2.80 5.13
CA TRP A 78 -1.26 1.57 5.11
C TRP A 78 -2.06 0.44 4.43
N ILE A 79 -1.42 -0.32 3.56
CA ILE A 79 -2.00 -1.51 2.94
C ILE A 79 -1.05 -2.68 3.21
N GLU A 80 -1.53 -3.68 3.95
CA GLU A 80 -0.75 -4.89 4.23
C GLU A 80 -0.54 -5.73 2.96
N ASN A 81 0.69 -6.22 2.76
CA ASN A 81 0.96 -7.28 1.79
C ASN A 81 0.83 -8.63 2.49
N ARG A 82 -0.23 -9.39 2.21
CA ARG A 82 -0.45 -10.69 2.88
C ARG A 82 0.60 -11.72 2.49
N ASP A 83 1.16 -11.59 1.29
CA ASP A 83 2.20 -12.47 0.80
C ASP A 83 3.53 -12.30 1.56
N TRP A 84 3.71 -11.24 2.36
CA TRP A 84 4.93 -10.97 3.13
C TRP A 84 5.46 -12.19 3.90
N VAL A 85 4.57 -13.05 4.40
CA VAL A 85 4.93 -14.29 5.11
C VAL A 85 5.85 -15.21 4.31
N ASN A 86 5.80 -15.16 2.97
CA ASN A 86 6.64 -15.93 2.07
C ASN A 86 7.97 -15.23 1.70
N TRP A 87 8.15 -13.99 2.15
CA TRP A 87 9.26 -13.12 1.74
C TRP A 87 10.06 -12.54 2.92
N THR A 88 9.77 -12.98 4.14
CA THR A 88 10.33 -12.43 5.38
C THR A 88 11.86 -12.35 5.40
N GLU A 89 12.53 -13.37 4.85
CA GLU A 89 13.99 -13.44 4.76
C GLU A 89 14.53 -12.65 3.56
N LYS A 90 14.01 -12.89 2.35
CA LYS A 90 14.50 -12.25 1.11
C LYS A 90 14.33 -10.73 1.09
N MET A 91 13.31 -10.25 1.79
CA MET A 91 12.94 -8.84 1.88
C MET A 91 13.12 -8.30 3.31
N ALA A 92 13.97 -8.97 4.12
CA ALA A 92 14.31 -8.52 5.46
C ALA A 92 14.92 -7.11 5.43
N VAL A 93 14.54 -6.29 6.40
CA VAL A 93 15.13 -4.94 6.59
C VAL A 93 16.49 -5.04 7.27
N GLU A 94 16.63 -6.02 8.16
CA GLU A 94 17.88 -6.33 8.83
C GLU A 94 18.79 -7.17 7.94
N PRO A 95 20.12 -7.11 8.13
CA PRO A 95 21.05 -7.98 7.44
C PRO A 95 20.73 -9.47 7.67
N VAL A 96 20.86 -10.28 6.62
CA VAL A 96 20.73 -11.75 6.67
C VAL A 96 22.05 -12.41 6.33
N GLU A 97 22.33 -13.55 6.96
CA GLU A 97 23.53 -14.35 6.69
C GLU A 97 23.37 -15.26 5.46
N THR A 98 22.12 -15.63 5.14
CA THR A 98 21.79 -16.50 4.01
C THR A 98 22.09 -15.81 2.68
N GLU A 99 22.75 -16.52 1.77
CA GLU A 99 22.97 -16.03 0.41
C GLU A 99 21.65 -16.06 -0.39
N ILE A 100 21.18 -14.88 -0.80
CA ILE A 100 19.97 -14.75 -1.60
C ILE A 100 20.33 -14.77 -3.09
N GLU A 101 19.68 -15.67 -3.84
CA GLU A 101 19.83 -15.75 -5.30
C GLU A 101 19.48 -14.41 -5.98
N ARG A 102 20.41 -13.88 -6.77
CA ARG A 102 20.23 -12.61 -7.49
C ARG A 102 19.53 -12.83 -8.82
N VAL A 103 18.54 -11.99 -9.12
CA VAL A 103 17.95 -11.91 -10.45
C VAL A 103 18.94 -11.19 -11.38
N THR A 104 19.63 -11.95 -12.22
CA THR A 104 20.62 -11.43 -13.19
C THR A 104 20.07 -11.32 -14.61
N ARG A 105 18.99 -12.05 -14.91
CA ARG A 105 18.32 -12.05 -16.22
C ARG A 105 17.21 -11.02 -16.22
N LEU A 106 17.44 -9.90 -16.93
CA LEU A 106 16.42 -8.87 -17.15
C LEU A 106 15.28 -9.42 -18.02
N ARG A 107 14.04 -9.08 -17.67
CA ARG A 107 12.84 -9.47 -18.42
C ARG A 107 12.51 -8.39 -19.46
N PRO A 108 12.37 -8.74 -20.75
CA PRO A 108 11.88 -7.79 -21.75
C PRO A 108 10.39 -7.49 -21.53
N GLY A 109 10.08 -6.22 -21.20
CA GLY A 109 8.71 -5.72 -21.06
C GLY A 109 7.81 -6.56 -20.16
#